data_AF-A0AAD5XCZ8-F1
#
_entry.id   AF-A0AAD5XCZ8-F1
#
_cell.length_a   1.000
_cell.length_b   1.000
_cell.length_c   1.000
_cell.angle_alpha   90.00
_cell.angle_beta   90.00
_cell.angle_gamma   90.00
#
_symmetry.space_group_name_H-M   'P 1'
#
loop_
_entity.id
_entity.type
_entity.pdbx_description
1 polymer ?
#
loop_
_entity_poly.entity_id
_entity_poly.type
_entity_poly.pdbx_seq_one_letter_code
_entity_poly.pdbx_strand_id
1 'polypeptide(L)'
;MNHKPTTTNLNTLQKHYDISIARLEKFIQRGQFSDVNLQAAQWHISANSAEAAKAVKLEAFRVPSLKRISFQEAAAGKYDPAAVGEQFGPSLATVWFRISVTITREFSGREVVFIFDASNEAMVWTQDGIPKTGLTGGAGDDRHVEYSLSEKATEGETFLFYIEMACNNRMGIVYDGAPVYNLFWRLETASIAIPNRPAQNLLLYFEVLLQLVKDTPREWQINADALYYADKIINTFRLNDYNALQDALNIATQFFKDRKKGGRSIHEVNAIGNCHIDTAWLWPYDETKRKAGRSWARQIMLMKSNPNFTFTASQAQQYEWVEQLYPTVFKDMQEYAKKGQFLPAGGTWVEMDCNMPNSVILKVNLENDAPYSGFQIRSDTLRNCRKYQTRLE
;
A
#
# COMPACT_ATOMS: atom_id res chain seq x y z
N MET A 1 50.54 5.77 9.53
CA MET A 1 50.96 7.15 9.19
C MET A 1 49.76 8.07 9.39
N ASN A 2 49.88 9.07 10.25
CA ASN A 2 48.84 10.06 10.50
C ASN A 2 48.70 10.97 9.27
N HIS A 3 47.72 10.71 8.42
CA HIS A 3 47.35 11.62 7.33
C HIS A 3 46.50 12.78 7.86
N LYS A 4 47.09 13.64 8.70
CA LYS A 4 46.51 14.96 8.93
C LYS A 4 47.13 15.91 7.89
N PRO A 5 46.32 16.54 7.02
CA PRO A 5 46.83 17.49 6.03
C PRO A 5 47.57 18.63 6.75
N THR A 6 48.69 19.05 6.16
CA THR A 6 49.60 20.08 6.68
C THR A 6 49.02 21.50 6.60
N THR A 7 47.87 21.67 5.96
CA THR A 7 47.14 22.95 5.90
C THR A 7 45.64 22.70 6.15
N THR A 8 45.01 23.58 6.92
CA THR A 8 43.54 23.62 7.12
C THR A 8 42.85 24.56 6.13
N ASN A 9 43.60 25.06 5.13
CA ASN A 9 43.14 26.06 4.18
C ASN A 9 42.27 25.45 3.08
N LEU A 10 41.32 24.62 3.49
CA LEU A 10 40.16 24.32 2.69
C LEU A 10 39.27 25.55 2.80
N ASN A 11 39.23 26.37 1.76
CA ASN A 11 38.02 27.13 1.45
C ASN A 11 36.91 26.10 1.19
N THR A 12 36.46 25.42 2.24
CA THR A 12 35.31 24.52 2.20
C THR A 12 34.13 25.45 2.01
N LEU A 13 33.69 25.59 0.76
CA LEU A 13 32.42 26.22 0.45
C LEU A 13 31.37 25.48 1.29
N GLN A 14 30.83 26.16 2.30
CA GLN A 14 29.68 25.64 3.03
C GLN A 14 28.60 25.34 1.98
N LYS A 15 28.15 24.09 1.92
CA LYS A 15 27.08 23.72 0.99
C LYS A 15 25.85 24.56 1.33
N HIS A 16 25.29 25.23 0.34
CA HIS A 16 24.06 25.98 0.52
C HIS A 16 22.93 24.99 0.81
N TYR A 17 22.28 25.17 1.96
CA TYR A 17 21.31 24.21 2.49
C TYR A 17 20.18 23.92 1.50
N ASP A 18 19.55 24.97 0.97
CA ASP A 18 18.42 24.82 0.04
C ASP A 18 18.82 24.17 -1.29
N ILE A 19 20.04 24.45 -1.78
CA ILE A 19 20.56 23.82 -3.00
C ILE A 19 20.79 22.33 -2.74
N SER A 20 21.27 21.97 -1.55
CA SER A 20 21.42 20.57 -1.16
C SER A 20 20.06 19.86 -1.07
N ILE A 21 19.04 20.46 -0.45
CA ILE A 21 17.69 19.87 -0.40
C ILE A 21 17.14 19.63 -1.82
N ALA A 22 17.21 20.64 -2.70
CA ALA A 22 16.74 20.52 -4.07
C ALA A 22 17.46 19.39 -4.84
N ARG A 23 18.74 19.14 -4.54
CA ARG A 23 19.49 18.00 -5.07
C ARG A 23 18.95 16.67 -4.53
N LEU A 24 18.64 16.59 -3.23
CA LEU A 24 18.07 15.38 -2.63
C LEU A 24 16.70 15.04 -3.23
N GLU A 25 15.84 16.04 -3.42
CA GLU A 25 14.52 15.84 -4.04
C GLU A 25 14.64 15.26 -5.45
N LYS A 26 15.54 15.82 -6.28
CA LYS A 26 15.78 15.34 -7.65
C LYS A 26 16.31 13.90 -7.71
N PHE A 27 16.95 13.42 -6.65
CA PHE A 27 17.47 12.06 -6.60
C PHE A 27 16.35 11.00 -6.56
N ILE A 28 15.19 11.35 -6.01
CA ILE A 28 14.03 10.45 -5.90
C ILE A 28 12.81 10.93 -6.69
N GLN A 29 12.91 12.07 -7.37
CA GLN A 29 11.83 12.65 -8.16
C GLN A 29 11.38 11.70 -9.29
N ARG A 30 10.06 11.61 -9.50
CA ARG A 30 9.47 10.98 -10.69
C ARG A 30 9.36 12.02 -11.83
N GLY A 31 9.53 11.58 -13.07
CA GLY A 31 9.48 12.46 -14.26
C GLY A 31 10.86 12.97 -14.66
N GLN A 32 11.15 14.26 -14.42
CA GLN A 32 12.48 14.79 -14.78
C GLN A 32 13.57 14.03 -14.01
N PHE A 33 14.57 13.50 -14.73
CA PHE A 33 15.67 12.66 -14.23
C PHE A 33 15.29 11.24 -13.78
N SER A 34 14.05 10.78 -13.95
CA SER A 34 13.66 9.41 -13.55
C SER A 34 14.30 8.30 -14.39
N ASP A 35 15.01 8.67 -15.45
CA ASP A 35 15.83 7.83 -16.32
C ASP A 35 17.27 7.64 -15.80
N VAL A 36 17.72 8.49 -14.87
CA VAL A 36 19.11 8.49 -14.36
C VAL A 36 19.22 8.47 -12.84
N ASN A 37 18.14 8.78 -12.11
CA ASN A 37 18.12 8.84 -10.65
C ASN A 37 17.73 7.51 -9.99
N LEU A 38 17.44 7.51 -8.68
CA LEU A 38 17.10 6.27 -7.96
C LEU A 38 15.80 5.60 -8.47
N GLN A 39 14.88 6.36 -9.06
CA GLN A 39 13.66 5.81 -9.68
C GLN A 39 13.99 4.90 -10.88
N ALA A 40 15.07 5.18 -11.61
CA ALA A 40 15.51 4.35 -12.74
C ALA A 40 15.98 2.95 -12.30
N ALA A 41 16.39 2.78 -11.05
CA ALA A 41 16.96 1.55 -10.54
C ALA A 41 15.93 0.59 -9.89
N GLN A 42 14.66 0.96 -9.81
CA GLN A 42 13.65 0.24 -9.01
C GLN A 42 13.35 -1.20 -9.50
N TRP A 43 13.68 -1.52 -10.76
CA TRP A 43 13.36 -2.78 -11.40
C TRP A 43 14.59 -3.36 -12.11
N HIS A 44 14.82 -4.66 -11.97
CA HIS A 44 15.78 -5.39 -12.81
C HIS A 44 15.20 -5.66 -14.21
N ILE A 45 13.92 -6.04 -14.24
CA ILE A 45 13.10 -6.09 -15.45
C ILE A 45 11.81 -5.36 -15.12
N SER A 46 11.49 -4.33 -15.89
CA SER A 46 10.28 -3.53 -15.72
C SER A 46 9.08 -4.22 -16.36
N ALA A 47 7.88 -3.98 -15.82
CA ALA A 47 6.62 -4.43 -16.39
C ALA A 47 6.38 -3.96 -17.83
N ASN A 48 7.04 -2.88 -18.25
CA ASN A 48 6.95 -2.32 -19.60
C ASN A 48 7.96 -2.92 -20.59
N SER A 49 8.78 -3.90 -20.17
CA SER A 49 9.77 -4.52 -21.05
C SER A 49 9.13 -5.49 -22.04
N ALA A 50 9.81 -5.73 -23.17
CA ALA A 50 9.34 -6.66 -24.19
C ALA A 50 9.35 -8.13 -23.68
N GLU A 51 10.26 -8.46 -22.78
CA GLU A 51 10.35 -9.76 -22.12
C GLU A 51 9.13 -9.99 -21.22
N ALA A 52 8.77 -8.99 -20.42
CA ALA A 52 7.62 -9.04 -19.53
C ALA A 52 6.30 -9.22 -20.30
N ALA A 53 6.13 -8.50 -21.41
CA ALA A 53 4.92 -8.56 -22.23
C ALA A 53 4.65 -9.96 -22.84
N LYS A 54 5.68 -10.77 -23.08
CA LYS A 54 5.55 -12.12 -23.65
C LYS A 54 5.00 -13.13 -22.66
N ALA A 55 5.11 -12.86 -21.37
CA ALA A 55 4.76 -13.80 -20.31
C ALA A 55 3.26 -13.79 -19.96
N VAL A 56 2.51 -12.79 -20.43
CA VAL A 56 1.16 -12.52 -19.92
C VAL A 56 0.12 -12.65 -21.03
N LYS A 57 -0.90 -13.48 -20.76
CA LYS A 57 -2.16 -13.47 -21.50
C LYS A 57 -3.23 -12.80 -20.63
N LEU A 58 -3.88 -11.80 -21.21
CA LEU A 58 -4.91 -10.99 -20.58
C LEU A 58 -6.24 -11.19 -21.28
N GLU A 59 -7.28 -11.50 -20.52
CA GLU A 59 -8.65 -11.56 -21.01
C GLU A 59 -9.55 -10.80 -20.02
N ALA A 60 -10.60 -10.14 -20.52
CA ALA A 60 -11.50 -9.35 -19.71
C ALA A 60 -12.96 -9.81 -19.90
N PHE A 61 -13.69 -9.83 -18.79
CA PHE A 61 -15.14 -9.99 -18.75
C PHE A 61 -15.75 -8.71 -18.18
N ARG A 62 -16.48 -7.99 -19.02
CA ARG A 62 -17.23 -6.80 -18.64
C ARG A 62 -18.56 -7.25 -18.04
N VAL A 63 -18.76 -7.02 -16.74
CA VAL A 63 -20.00 -7.41 -16.08
C VAL A 63 -21.15 -6.63 -16.72
N PRO A 64 -22.20 -7.30 -17.23
CA PRO A 64 -23.37 -6.60 -17.76
C PRO A 64 -24.04 -5.83 -16.62
N SER A 65 -24.45 -4.57 -16.88
CA SER A 65 -24.99 -3.63 -15.88
C SER A 65 -24.00 -3.23 -14.77
N LEU A 66 -24.41 -2.39 -13.83
CA LEU A 66 -23.61 -1.97 -12.68
C LEU A 66 -23.67 -2.97 -11.51
N LYS A 67 -24.04 -4.22 -11.78
CA LYS A 67 -24.08 -5.28 -10.77
C LYS A 67 -22.68 -5.64 -10.29
N ARG A 68 -22.60 -6.00 -9.02
CA ARG A 68 -21.43 -6.62 -8.41
C ARG A 68 -21.75 -8.10 -8.23
N ILE A 69 -21.03 -8.94 -8.96
CA ILE A 69 -21.29 -10.37 -9.01
C ILE A 69 -20.32 -11.12 -8.10
N SER A 70 -20.70 -12.32 -7.69
CA SER A 70 -19.81 -13.23 -6.97
C SER A 70 -18.64 -13.68 -7.84
N PHE A 71 -17.59 -14.21 -7.19
CA PHE A 71 -16.48 -14.83 -7.92
C PHE A 71 -16.95 -16.00 -8.80
N GLN A 72 -17.89 -16.82 -8.33
CA GLN A 72 -18.41 -17.97 -9.06
C GLN A 72 -19.09 -17.54 -10.36
N GLU A 73 -19.91 -16.48 -10.32
CA GLU A 73 -20.51 -15.90 -11.52
C GLU A 73 -19.44 -15.30 -12.45
N ALA A 74 -18.43 -14.63 -11.91
CA ALA A 74 -17.35 -14.05 -12.69
C ALA A 74 -16.52 -15.13 -13.41
N ALA A 75 -16.14 -16.20 -12.70
CA ALA A 75 -15.38 -17.32 -13.24
C ALA A 75 -16.13 -18.08 -14.34
N ALA A 76 -17.47 -18.11 -14.29
CA ALA A 76 -18.33 -18.65 -15.35
C ALA A 76 -18.59 -17.66 -16.50
N GLY A 77 -18.11 -16.43 -16.39
CA GLY A 77 -18.28 -15.37 -17.37
C GLY A 77 -17.58 -15.67 -18.70
N LYS A 78 -18.01 -14.97 -19.76
CA LYS A 78 -17.34 -15.01 -21.06
C LYS A 78 -16.23 -13.95 -21.08
N TYR A 79 -14.99 -14.41 -21.16
CA TYR A 79 -13.81 -13.55 -21.25
C TYR A 79 -13.37 -13.41 -22.70
N ASP A 80 -13.24 -12.17 -23.16
CA ASP A 80 -12.70 -11.83 -24.46
C ASP A 80 -11.23 -11.34 -24.30
N PRO A 81 -10.37 -11.48 -25.31
CA PRO A 81 -9.00 -10.95 -25.25
C PRO A 81 -8.98 -9.46 -24.90
N ALA A 82 -8.04 -9.06 -24.05
CA ALA A 82 -7.85 -7.67 -23.66
C ALA A 82 -6.37 -7.28 -23.71
N ALA A 83 -6.10 -5.99 -23.88
CA ALA A 83 -4.75 -5.45 -23.99
C ALA A 83 -4.51 -4.22 -23.10
N VAL A 84 -3.24 -4.01 -22.75
CA VAL A 84 -2.79 -2.74 -22.17
C VAL A 84 -3.08 -1.60 -23.16
N GLY A 85 -3.61 -0.50 -22.63
CA GLY A 85 -4.05 0.67 -23.37
C GLY A 85 -5.54 0.71 -23.67
N GLU A 86 -6.27 -0.40 -23.47
CA GLU A 86 -7.73 -0.41 -23.56
C GLU A 86 -8.40 0.38 -22.44
N GLN A 87 -9.61 0.84 -22.72
CA GLN A 87 -10.44 1.59 -21.78
C GLN A 87 -11.64 0.77 -21.30
N PHE A 88 -11.90 0.87 -20.00
CA PHE A 88 -12.93 0.15 -19.28
C PHE A 88 -13.82 1.10 -18.47
N GLY A 89 -15.12 0.86 -18.45
CA GLY A 89 -16.10 1.78 -17.87
C GLY A 89 -17.53 1.35 -18.22
N PRO A 90 -18.53 2.18 -17.92
CA PRO A 90 -18.41 3.52 -17.32
C PRO A 90 -18.18 3.46 -15.80
N SER A 91 -18.30 4.57 -15.09
CA SER A 91 -18.07 4.63 -13.64
C SER A 91 -18.98 3.67 -12.87
N LEU A 92 -18.43 3.08 -11.81
CA LEU A 92 -19.03 2.00 -11.00
C LEU A 92 -19.21 0.66 -11.73
N ALA A 93 -18.86 0.55 -13.02
CA ALA A 93 -18.82 -0.74 -13.70
C ALA A 93 -17.78 -1.66 -13.03
N THR A 94 -18.00 -2.97 -13.19
CA THR A 94 -17.05 -3.98 -12.74
C THR A 94 -16.49 -4.71 -13.95
N VAL A 95 -15.17 -4.85 -14.00
CA VAL A 95 -14.49 -5.65 -15.01
C VAL A 95 -13.67 -6.70 -14.30
N TRP A 96 -13.88 -7.96 -14.68
CA TRP A 96 -13.03 -9.04 -14.22
C TRP A 96 -11.97 -9.32 -15.27
N PHE A 97 -10.71 -9.39 -14.86
CA PHE A 97 -9.64 -9.87 -15.71
C PHE A 97 -9.28 -11.30 -15.33
N ARG A 98 -9.10 -12.15 -16.32
CA ARG A 98 -8.49 -13.47 -16.17
C ARG A 98 -7.05 -13.35 -16.65
N ILE A 99 -6.12 -13.61 -15.75
CA ILE A 99 -4.69 -13.45 -15.99
C ILE A 99 -4.04 -14.82 -16.03
N SER A 100 -3.42 -15.15 -17.16
CA SER A 100 -2.50 -16.29 -17.26
C SER A 100 -1.08 -15.76 -17.44
N VAL A 101 -0.20 -16.16 -16.53
CA VAL A 101 1.24 -15.85 -16.61
C VAL A 101 2.00 -17.15 -16.84
N THR A 102 2.93 -17.15 -17.79
CA THR A 102 3.91 -18.22 -17.97
C THR A 102 5.31 -17.63 -17.80
N ILE A 103 6.06 -18.14 -16.82
CA ILE A 103 7.39 -17.64 -16.50
C ILE A 103 8.37 -17.97 -17.64
N THR A 104 8.99 -16.93 -18.21
CA THR A 104 10.03 -17.09 -19.22
C THR A 104 11.42 -17.22 -18.59
N ARG A 105 12.40 -17.66 -19.40
CA ARG A 105 13.78 -17.91 -18.98
C ARG A 105 14.41 -16.74 -18.22
N GLU A 106 14.12 -15.50 -18.60
CA GLU A 106 14.67 -14.27 -18.01
C GLU A 106 14.22 -14.05 -16.56
N PHE A 107 13.10 -14.66 -16.16
CA PHE A 107 12.52 -14.55 -14.81
C PHE A 107 12.85 -15.77 -13.93
N SER A 108 13.45 -16.82 -14.51
CA SER A 108 13.80 -18.05 -13.79
C SER A 108 14.81 -17.79 -12.66
N GLY A 109 14.53 -18.33 -11.48
CA GLY A 109 15.33 -18.17 -10.26
C GLY A 109 15.20 -16.81 -9.59
N ARG A 110 14.26 -15.96 -10.02
CA ARG A 110 14.08 -14.59 -9.50
C ARG A 110 12.77 -14.45 -8.75
N GLU A 111 12.70 -13.43 -7.90
CA GLU A 111 11.42 -12.94 -7.40
C GLU A 111 10.64 -12.30 -8.55
N VAL A 112 9.36 -12.64 -8.67
CA VAL A 112 8.47 -12.15 -9.72
C VAL A 112 7.20 -11.61 -9.09
N VAL A 113 6.87 -10.37 -9.47
CA VAL A 113 5.61 -9.71 -9.12
C VAL A 113 4.81 -9.45 -10.38
N PHE A 114 3.48 -9.46 -10.26
CA PHE A 114 2.56 -8.95 -11.26
C PHE A 114 2.20 -7.51 -10.92
N ILE A 115 2.26 -6.63 -11.91
CA ILE A 115 1.90 -5.22 -11.82
C ILE A 115 0.59 -5.00 -12.57
N PHE A 116 -0.42 -4.52 -11.87
CA PHE A 116 -1.71 -4.14 -12.46
C PHE A 116 -2.06 -2.70 -12.08
N ASP A 117 -2.11 -1.81 -13.07
CA ASP A 117 -2.50 -0.41 -12.88
C ASP A 117 -3.45 0.04 -13.98
N ALA A 118 -4.67 0.39 -13.57
CA ALA A 118 -5.68 1.03 -14.40
C ALA A 118 -6.19 2.33 -13.75
N SER A 119 -5.42 2.93 -12.84
CA SER A 119 -5.80 4.13 -12.08
C SER A 119 -7.12 4.01 -11.31
N ASN A 120 -7.37 2.83 -10.74
CA ASN A 120 -8.59 2.49 -10.03
C ASN A 120 -8.36 1.54 -8.85
N GLU A 121 -9.44 1.06 -8.24
CA GLU A 121 -9.39 0.04 -7.20
C GLU A 121 -9.61 -1.36 -7.78
N ALA A 122 -8.87 -2.35 -7.26
CA ALA A 122 -9.06 -3.74 -7.65
C ALA A 122 -8.84 -4.72 -6.49
N MET A 123 -9.33 -5.96 -6.66
CA MET A 123 -9.05 -7.09 -5.78
C MET A 123 -8.44 -8.23 -6.59
N VAL A 124 -7.37 -8.83 -6.09
CA VAL A 124 -6.77 -10.05 -6.65
C VAL A 124 -7.43 -11.28 -6.01
N TRP A 125 -7.81 -12.24 -6.85
CA TRP A 125 -8.45 -13.50 -6.48
C TRP A 125 -7.67 -14.68 -7.06
N THR A 126 -7.52 -15.76 -6.29
CA THR A 126 -7.00 -17.02 -6.85
C THR A 126 -7.99 -17.65 -7.82
N GLN A 127 -7.52 -18.64 -8.59
CA GLN A 127 -8.40 -19.48 -9.42
C GLN A 127 -9.53 -20.17 -8.63
N ASP A 128 -9.32 -20.41 -7.33
CA ASP A 128 -10.28 -21.04 -6.43
C ASP A 128 -11.21 -20.03 -5.73
N GLY A 129 -11.14 -18.75 -6.10
CA GLY A 129 -12.00 -17.71 -5.53
C GLY A 129 -11.59 -17.22 -4.14
N ILE A 130 -10.32 -17.34 -3.77
CA ILE A 130 -9.80 -16.82 -2.51
C ILE A 130 -9.26 -15.40 -2.75
N PRO A 131 -9.80 -14.37 -2.09
CA PRO A 131 -9.23 -13.02 -2.14
C PRO A 131 -7.82 -13.00 -1.54
N LYS A 132 -6.89 -12.31 -2.20
CA LYS A 132 -5.48 -12.23 -1.78
C LYS A 132 -5.07 -10.86 -1.32
N THR A 133 -5.36 -9.82 -2.11
CA THR A 133 -4.90 -8.46 -1.81
C THR A 133 -5.69 -7.45 -2.62
N GLY A 134 -5.95 -6.29 -2.03
CA GLY A 134 -6.45 -5.12 -2.75
C GLY A 134 -5.32 -4.40 -3.47
N LEU A 135 -5.65 -3.76 -4.59
CA LEU A 135 -4.78 -2.89 -5.37
C LEU A 135 -5.43 -1.51 -5.50
N THR A 136 -4.62 -0.46 -5.47
CA THR A 136 -5.03 0.93 -5.75
C THR A 136 -4.02 1.53 -6.72
N GLY A 137 -4.49 1.85 -7.92
CA GLY A 137 -3.70 2.48 -8.98
C GLY A 137 -3.64 4.00 -8.88
N GLY A 138 -3.06 4.63 -9.89
CA GLY A 138 -2.96 6.09 -10.00
C GLY A 138 -1.60 6.62 -9.57
N ALA A 139 -1.51 7.92 -9.28
CA ALA A 139 -0.24 8.60 -9.01
C ALA A 139 -0.03 9.03 -7.54
N GLY A 140 -0.97 8.74 -6.65
CA GLY A 140 -0.91 9.12 -5.23
C GLY A 140 0.04 8.27 -4.39
N ASP A 141 0.33 8.73 -3.18
CA ASP A 141 1.19 8.04 -2.19
C ASP A 141 0.54 6.74 -1.66
N ASP A 142 -0.76 6.61 -1.84
CA ASP A 142 -1.57 5.43 -1.54
C ASP A 142 -1.49 4.35 -2.62
N ARG A 143 -0.79 4.59 -3.73
CA ARG A 143 -0.66 3.67 -4.85
C ARG A 143 0.02 2.36 -4.42
N HIS A 144 -0.64 1.24 -4.67
CA HIS A 144 -0.10 -0.11 -4.51
C HIS A 144 -0.70 -1.04 -5.57
N VAL A 145 0.14 -1.47 -6.51
CA VAL A 145 -0.27 -2.18 -7.74
C VAL A 145 0.41 -3.53 -7.92
N GLU A 146 1.13 -3.97 -6.89
CA GLU A 146 1.99 -5.16 -6.93
C GLU A 146 1.31 -6.35 -6.27
N TYR A 147 1.31 -7.48 -6.98
CA TYR A 147 0.92 -8.79 -6.48
C TYR A 147 2.10 -9.77 -6.61
N SER A 148 2.58 -10.34 -5.51
CA SER A 148 3.68 -11.31 -5.55
C SER A 148 3.21 -12.63 -6.16
N LEU A 149 3.92 -13.10 -7.18
CA LEU A 149 3.66 -14.41 -7.81
C LEU A 149 4.56 -15.49 -7.21
N SER A 150 5.86 -15.21 -7.10
CA SER A 150 6.85 -16.15 -6.57
C SER A 150 8.08 -15.41 -6.07
N GLU A 151 8.67 -15.90 -4.96
CA GLU A 151 9.98 -15.43 -4.49
C GLU A 151 11.13 -16.00 -5.32
N LYS A 152 10.90 -17.13 -5.99
CA LYS A 152 11.89 -17.82 -6.81
C LYS A 152 11.17 -18.61 -7.91
N ALA A 153 10.80 -17.90 -8.97
CA ALA A 153 10.04 -18.46 -10.08
C ALA A 153 10.84 -19.52 -10.86
N THR A 154 10.15 -20.48 -11.45
CA THR A 154 10.76 -21.50 -12.32
C THR A 154 10.34 -21.30 -13.76
N GLU A 155 11.25 -21.41 -14.72
CA GLU A 155 10.89 -21.35 -16.15
C GLU A 155 9.78 -22.36 -16.50
N GLY A 156 8.75 -21.90 -17.21
CA GLY A 156 7.57 -22.71 -17.55
C GLY A 156 6.53 -22.84 -16.44
N GLU A 157 6.80 -22.35 -15.23
CA GLU A 157 5.79 -22.22 -14.17
C GLU A 157 4.65 -21.33 -14.66
N THR A 158 3.41 -21.71 -14.33
CA THR A 158 2.22 -20.99 -14.75
C THR A 158 1.40 -20.52 -13.56
N PHE A 159 0.85 -19.32 -13.68
CA PHE A 159 -0.05 -18.74 -12.69
C PHE A 159 -1.38 -18.38 -13.37
N LEU A 160 -2.48 -18.78 -12.75
CA LEU A 160 -3.83 -18.39 -13.15
C LEU A 160 -4.52 -17.72 -11.96
N PHE A 161 -4.96 -16.50 -12.17
CA PHE A 161 -5.66 -15.71 -11.16
C PHE A 161 -6.58 -14.70 -11.82
N TYR A 162 -7.41 -14.06 -11.00
CA TYR A 162 -8.39 -13.07 -11.45
C TYR A 162 -8.16 -11.74 -10.76
N ILE A 163 -8.49 -10.66 -11.46
CA ILE A 163 -8.51 -9.31 -10.89
C ILE A 163 -9.91 -8.74 -11.07
N GLU A 164 -10.60 -8.46 -9.96
CA GLU A 164 -11.86 -7.73 -9.94
C GLU A 164 -11.54 -6.23 -9.91
N MET A 165 -11.66 -5.57 -11.05
CA MET A 165 -11.46 -4.13 -11.21
C MET A 165 -12.79 -3.40 -11.00
N ALA A 166 -12.80 -2.41 -10.09
CA ALA A 166 -13.90 -1.48 -9.93
C ALA A 166 -13.58 -0.19 -10.71
N CYS A 167 -14.48 0.25 -11.58
CA CYS A 167 -14.34 1.49 -12.35
C CYS A 167 -14.64 2.72 -11.47
N ASN A 168 -13.77 2.98 -10.50
CA ASN A 168 -13.78 4.12 -9.59
C ASN A 168 -12.36 4.37 -9.07
N ASN A 169 -12.12 5.58 -8.54
CA ASN A 169 -10.89 5.86 -7.82
C ASN A 169 -11.08 5.60 -6.31
N ARG A 170 -10.02 5.75 -5.49
CA ARG A 170 -10.12 5.58 -4.04
C ARG A 170 -11.21 6.46 -3.40
N MET A 171 -11.35 7.69 -3.91
CA MET A 171 -12.36 8.68 -3.53
C MET A 171 -13.68 8.54 -4.34
N GLY A 172 -13.97 7.36 -4.88
CA GLY A 172 -15.20 7.08 -5.60
C GLY A 172 -15.21 7.65 -7.03
N ILE A 173 -16.28 8.37 -7.35
CA ILE A 173 -16.53 8.89 -8.71
C ILE A 173 -16.69 10.41 -8.74
N VAL A 174 -16.32 11.09 -7.65
CA VAL A 174 -16.54 12.53 -7.51
C VAL A 174 -15.32 13.31 -8.01
N TYR A 175 -15.57 14.21 -8.94
CA TYR A 175 -14.59 15.12 -9.54
C TYR A 175 -15.19 16.53 -9.51
N ASP A 176 -14.39 17.52 -9.09
CA ASP A 176 -14.83 18.92 -8.94
C ASP A 176 -16.16 19.08 -8.15
N GLY A 177 -16.33 18.25 -7.12
CA GLY A 177 -17.48 18.29 -6.21
C GLY A 177 -18.74 17.58 -6.69
N ALA A 178 -18.75 16.95 -7.87
CA ALA A 178 -19.90 16.22 -8.38
C ALA A 178 -19.55 14.80 -8.86
N PRO A 179 -20.47 13.81 -8.74
CA PRO A 179 -20.26 12.48 -9.29
C PRO A 179 -20.25 12.51 -10.83
N VAL A 180 -19.23 11.92 -11.42
CA VAL A 180 -19.09 11.76 -12.87
C VAL A 180 -19.31 10.29 -13.20
N TYR A 181 -20.42 9.99 -13.88
CA TYR A 181 -20.83 8.60 -14.14
C TYR A 181 -20.26 8.02 -15.44
N ASN A 182 -19.75 8.85 -16.35
CA ASN A 182 -19.30 8.42 -17.68
C ASN A 182 -17.77 8.49 -17.82
N LEU A 183 -17.05 8.10 -16.78
CA LEU A 183 -15.59 7.98 -16.85
C LEU A 183 -15.18 6.60 -17.34
N PHE A 184 -14.02 6.57 -17.99
CA PHE A 184 -13.37 5.36 -18.46
C PHE A 184 -11.94 5.34 -17.97
N TRP A 185 -11.49 4.15 -17.57
CA TRP A 185 -10.17 3.89 -17.01
C TRP A 185 -9.35 3.15 -18.04
N ARG A 186 -8.19 3.73 -18.36
CA ARG A 186 -7.22 3.10 -19.26
C ARG A 186 -6.36 2.12 -18.46
N LEU A 187 -6.24 0.89 -18.95
CA LEU A 187 -5.29 -0.07 -18.40
C LEU A 187 -3.87 0.35 -18.79
N GLU A 188 -3.09 0.84 -17.84
CA GLU A 188 -1.72 1.33 -18.05
C GLU A 188 -0.69 0.21 -17.95
N THR A 189 -0.90 -0.77 -17.07
CA THR A 189 0.04 -1.87 -16.88
C THR A 189 -0.69 -3.14 -16.45
N ALA A 190 -0.35 -4.27 -17.06
CA ALA A 190 -0.80 -5.61 -16.68
C ALA A 190 0.29 -6.61 -17.12
N SER A 191 1.37 -6.69 -16.35
CA SER A 191 2.57 -7.42 -16.76
C SER A 191 3.41 -7.85 -15.55
N ILE A 192 4.38 -8.74 -15.75
CA ILE A 192 5.29 -9.18 -14.69
C ILE A 192 6.55 -8.31 -14.61
N ALA A 193 7.13 -8.20 -13.43
CA ALA A 193 8.36 -7.46 -13.19
C ALA A 193 9.27 -8.18 -12.19
N ILE A 194 10.56 -7.84 -12.22
CA ILE A 194 11.54 -8.29 -11.24
C ILE A 194 11.94 -7.07 -10.39
N PRO A 195 11.49 -6.99 -9.12
CA PRO A 195 11.83 -5.88 -8.26
C PRO A 195 13.34 -5.85 -7.95
N ASN A 196 13.93 -4.66 -7.92
CA ASN A 196 15.27 -4.45 -7.39
C ASN A 196 15.15 -4.07 -5.90
N ARG A 197 15.05 -5.08 -5.03
CA ARG A 197 14.83 -4.89 -3.59
C ARG A 197 15.87 -3.96 -2.92
N PRO A 198 17.18 -4.05 -3.22
CA PRO A 198 18.14 -3.07 -2.71
C PRO A 198 17.81 -1.61 -3.09
N ALA A 199 17.38 -1.35 -4.33
CA ALA A 199 17.00 -0.01 -4.77
C ALA A 199 15.69 0.48 -4.15
N GLN A 200 14.69 -0.40 -4.02
CA GLN A 200 13.42 -0.08 -3.34
C GLN A 200 13.64 0.21 -1.85
N ASN A 201 14.48 -0.57 -1.18
CA ASN A 201 14.85 -0.33 0.22
C ASN A 201 15.64 0.98 0.37
N LEU A 202 16.56 1.27 -0.55
CA LEU A 202 17.31 2.53 -0.54
C LEU A 202 16.37 3.73 -0.70
N LEU A 203 15.35 3.63 -1.57
CA LEU A 203 14.36 4.69 -1.75
C LEU A 203 13.65 5.00 -0.43
N LEU A 204 13.15 3.98 0.28
CA LEU A 204 12.49 4.15 1.57
C LEU A 204 13.41 4.81 2.62
N TYR A 205 14.66 4.34 2.75
CA TYR A 205 15.60 4.97 3.67
C TYR A 205 15.90 6.42 3.31
N PHE A 206 16.05 6.69 2.01
CA PHE A 206 16.36 8.03 1.53
C PHE A 206 15.20 9.00 1.72
N GLU A 207 13.95 8.56 1.54
CA GLU A 207 12.75 9.35 1.84
C GLU A 207 12.70 9.77 3.32
N VAL A 208 12.99 8.85 4.24
CA VAL A 208 13.07 9.17 5.68
C VAL A 208 14.19 10.18 5.95
N LEU A 209 15.37 10.02 5.34
CA LEU A 209 16.47 10.98 5.49
C LEU A 209 16.08 12.36 4.97
N LEU A 210 15.43 12.43 3.80
CA LEU A 210 14.96 13.69 3.22
C LEU A 210 13.91 14.37 4.11
N GLN A 211 12.96 13.61 4.67
CA GLN A 211 12.00 14.14 5.63
C GLN A 211 12.68 14.65 6.89
N LEU A 212 13.66 13.93 7.45
CA LEU A 212 14.44 14.43 8.58
C LEU A 212 15.17 15.75 8.25
N VAL A 213 15.68 15.90 7.03
CA VAL A 213 16.28 17.17 6.60
C VAL A 213 15.23 18.29 6.51
N LYS A 214 14.03 18.01 6.00
CA LYS A 214 12.98 19.02 5.81
C LYS A 214 12.24 19.42 7.07
N ASP A 215 11.96 18.45 7.94
CA ASP A 215 10.93 18.57 8.97
C ASP A 215 11.52 18.73 10.38
N THR A 216 12.84 18.62 10.56
CA THR A 216 13.49 18.92 11.85
C THR A 216 14.24 20.26 11.79
N PRO A 217 14.38 20.97 12.91
CA PRO A 217 15.18 22.20 12.96
C PRO A 217 16.63 22.00 12.49
N ARG A 218 17.15 22.97 11.73
CA ARG A 218 18.45 22.89 11.06
C ARG A 218 19.63 22.78 12.03
N GLU A 219 19.48 23.37 13.21
CA GLU A 219 20.47 23.36 14.28
C GLU A 219 20.55 22.01 15.01
N TRP A 220 19.61 21.08 14.76
CA TRP A 220 19.66 19.76 15.36
C TRP A 220 20.70 18.89 14.66
N GLN A 221 21.49 18.18 15.47
CA GLN A 221 22.51 17.26 14.95
C GLN A 221 21.92 16.21 13.99
N ILE A 222 20.70 15.72 14.26
CA ILE A 222 20.04 14.74 13.39
C ILE A 222 19.78 15.30 11.98
N ASN A 223 19.50 16.60 11.86
CA ASN A 223 19.28 17.25 10.57
C ASN A 223 20.59 17.31 9.76
N ALA A 224 21.65 17.81 10.39
CA ALA A 224 22.97 17.92 9.77
C ALA A 224 23.51 16.55 9.34
N ASP A 225 23.35 15.53 10.20
CA ASP A 225 23.73 14.17 9.88
C ASP A 225 22.87 13.60 8.75
N ALA A 226 21.55 13.76 8.78
CA ALA A 226 20.68 13.26 7.72
C ALA A 226 21.06 13.87 6.37
N LEU A 227 21.35 15.17 6.33
CA LEU A 227 21.84 15.87 5.14
C LEU A 227 23.18 15.31 4.65
N TYR A 228 24.12 15.08 5.56
CA TYR A 228 25.43 14.51 5.24
C TYR A 228 25.31 13.09 4.65
N TYR A 229 24.53 12.22 5.29
CA TYR A 229 24.34 10.84 4.82
C TYR A 229 23.58 10.80 3.49
N ALA A 230 22.52 11.61 3.34
CA ALA A 230 21.79 11.72 2.08
C ALA A 230 22.70 12.19 0.93
N ASP A 231 23.51 13.24 1.14
CA ASP A 231 24.46 13.70 0.12
C ASP A 231 25.50 12.63 -0.24
N LYS A 232 26.00 11.91 0.77
CA LYS A 232 26.94 10.79 0.60
C LYS A 232 26.32 9.65 -0.22
N ILE A 233 25.06 9.29 0.05
CA ILE A 233 24.30 8.28 -0.71
C ILE A 233 24.26 8.66 -2.19
N ILE A 234 23.90 9.90 -2.53
CA ILE A 234 23.84 10.34 -3.93
C ILE A 234 25.22 10.28 -4.57
N ASN A 235 26.27 10.69 -3.85
CA ASN A 235 27.64 10.66 -4.39
C ASN A 235 28.14 9.24 -4.64
N THR A 236 27.66 8.26 -3.88
CA THR A 236 28.02 6.84 -4.01
C THR A 236 27.19 6.12 -5.07
N PHE A 237 25.87 6.36 -5.13
CA PHE A 237 24.98 5.66 -6.05
C PHE A 237 25.38 5.84 -7.52
N ARG A 238 25.39 4.74 -8.28
CA ARG A 238 25.53 4.75 -9.73
C ARG A 238 24.47 3.84 -10.34
N LEU A 239 23.76 4.35 -11.34
CA LEU A 239 22.77 3.56 -12.06
C LEU A 239 23.47 2.37 -12.74
N ASN A 240 22.83 1.19 -12.70
CA ASN A 240 23.34 -0.06 -13.25
C ASN A 240 24.65 -0.59 -12.63
N ASP A 241 25.06 -0.08 -11.48
CA ASP A 241 26.17 -0.62 -10.69
C ASP A 241 25.65 -1.22 -9.37
N TYR A 242 25.66 -2.54 -9.31
CA TYR A 242 25.18 -3.29 -8.14
C TYR A 242 26.00 -3.01 -6.89
N ASN A 243 27.33 -2.87 -7.00
CA ASN A 243 28.19 -2.64 -5.86
C ASN A 243 27.98 -1.22 -5.31
N ALA A 244 27.92 -0.23 -6.20
CA ALA A 244 27.63 1.15 -5.82
C ALA A 244 26.23 1.29 -5.18
N LEU A 245 25.22 0.58 -5.68
CA LEU A 245 23.89 0.52 -5.07
C LEU A 245 23.95 -0.10 -3.67
N GLN A 246 24.67 -1.20 -3.51
CA GLN A 246 24.81 -1.87 -2.21
C GLN A 246 25.56 -0.98 -1.21
N ASP A 247 26.60 -0.28 -1.65
CA ASP A 247 27.34 0.68 -0.82
C ASP A 247 26.46 1.87 -0.40
N ALA A 248 25.66 2.40 -1.32
CA ALA A 248 24.67 3.43 -1.01
C ALA A 248 23.63 2.95 0.03
N LEU A 249 23.12 1.73 -0.13
CA LEU A 249 22.22 1.11 0.85
C LEU A 249 22.91 0.89 2.21
N ASN A 250 24.17 0.47 2.22
CA ASN A 250 24.95 0.31 3.43
C ASN A 250 25.11 1.65 4.17
N ILE A 251 25.41 2.73 3.45
CA ILE A 251 25.47 4.10 4.02
C ILE A 251 24.12 4.49 4.62
N ALA A 252 23.02 4.27 3.89
CA ALA A 252 21.68 4.59 4.35
C ALA A 252 21.32 3.85 5.66
N THR A 253 21.58 2.53 5.71
CA THR A 253 21.32 1.73 6.91
C THR A 253 22.24 2.11 8.07
N GLN A 254 23.47 2.56 7.79
CA GLN A 254 24.43 2.96 8.81
C GLN A 254 23.92 4.16 9.63
N PHE A 255 23.27 5.14 9.00
CA PHE A 255 22.63 6.27 9.70
C PHE A 255 21.73 5.81 10.85
N PHE A 256 20.91 4.76 10.62
CA PHE A 256 20.00 4.24 11.64
C PHE A 256 20.69 3.31 12.65
N LYS A 257 21.74 2.59 12.23
CA LYS A 257 22.56 1.77 13.14
C LYS A 257 23.31 2.61 14.16
N ASP A 258 23.88 3.73 13.72
CA ASP A 258 24.62 4.69 14.56
C ASP A 258 23.73 5.31 15.66
N ARG A 259 22.41 5.13 15.58
CA ARG A 259 21.41 5.76 16.45
C ARG A 259 20.67 4.79 17.39
N LYS A 260 21.05 3.51 17.48
CA LYS A 260 20.56 2.55 18.52
C LYS A 260 21.58 2.43 19.67
N LYS A 261 21.29 2.39 20.97
CA LYS A 261 20.14 2.55 21.88
C LYS A 261 20.67 3.47 23.00
N GLY A 262 20.17 4.68 23.19
CA GLY A 262 20.76 5.54 24.25
C GLY A 262 20.20 6.94 24.40
N GLY A 263 19.44 7.44 23.41
CA GLY A 263 18.59 8.60 23.66
C GLY A 263 17.53 8.21 24.68
N ARG A 264 17.63 8.68 25.92
CA ARG A 264 16.51 8.70 26.86
C ARG A 264 15.45 9.65 26.29
N SER A 265 14.66 9.17 25.32
CA SER A 265 13.38 9.80 25.07
C SER A 265 12.50 9.46 26.25
N ILE A 266 12.00 10.48 26.93
CA ILE A 266 11.01 10.34 28.01
C ILE A 266 9.64 9.92 27.42
N HIS A 267 9.46 10.14 26.11
CA HIS A 267 8.23 9.87 25.38
C HIS A 267 8.37 8.64 24.48
N GLU A 268 7.33 7.82 24.48
CA GLU A 268 7.14 6.68 23.59
C GLU A 268 6.06 7.02 22.56
N VAL A 269 6.37 6.82 21.28
CA VAL A 269 5.41 6.97 20.19
C VAL A 269 4.96 5.58 19.75
N ASN A 270 3.68 5.30 19.91
CA ASN A 270 3.06 4.06 19.44
C ASN A 270 2.40 4.30 18.07
N ALA A 271 2.77 3.49 17.09
CA ALA A 271 2.21 3.54 15.74
C ALA A 271 1.34 2.30 15.49
N ILE A 272 0.09 2.52 15.07
CA ILE A 272 -0.88 1.46 14.76
C ILE A 272 -1.45 1.78 13.37
N GLY A 273 -1.48 0.78 12.49
CA GLY A 273 -2.11 0.92 11.19
C GLY A 273 -3.62 1.12 11.34
N ASN A 274 -4.20 2.03 10.56
CA ASN A 274 -5.65 2.25 10.53
C ASN A 274 -6.12 2.37 9.08
N CYS A 275 -7.34 1.88 8.82
CA CYS A 275 -8.02 2.10 7.55
C CYS A 275 -9.44 2.56 7.84
N HIS A 276 -9.62 3.87 7.83
CA HIS A 276 -10.94 4.48 7.80
C HIS A 276 -11.60 4.25 6.44
N ILE A 277 -12.84 3.75 6.45
CA ILE A 277 -13.65 3.57 5.26
C ILE A 277 -15.02 4.16 5.56
N ASP A 278 -15.37 5.27 4.91
CA ASP A 278 -16.72 5.80 5.00
C ASP A 278 -17.73 4.80 4.45
N THR A 279 -18.76 4.52 5.25
CA THR A 279 -19.71 3.47 4.92
C THR A 279 -20.57 3.84 3.69
N ALA A 280 -20.86 5.12 3.49
CA ALA A 280 -21.30 5.69 2.21
C ALA A 280 -20.91 7.16 2.16
N TRP A 281 -20.14 7.56 1.15
CA TRP A 281 -19.72 8.95 0.95
C TRP A 281 -19.73 9.31 -0.54
N LEU A 282 -18.62 9.09 -1.24
CA LEU A 282 -18.48 9.36 -2.68
C LEU A 282 -18.75 8.09 -3.53
N TRP A 283 -19.30 7.06 -2.88
CA TRP A 283 -19.63 5.75 -3.44
C TRP A 283 -20.82 5.13 -2.67
N PRO A 284 -21.56 4.20 -3.30
CA PRO A 284 -22.68 3.51 -2.65
C PRO A 284 -22.21 2.43 -1.65
N TYR A 285 -23.09 2.00 -0.74
CA TYR A 285 -22.80 0.95 0.25
C TYR A 285 -22.21 -0.33 -0.36
N ASP A 286 -22.72 -0.74 -1.51
CA ASP A 286 -22.22 -1.92 -2.20
C ASP A 286 -20.75 -1.80 -2.59
N GLU A 287 -20.21 -0.59 -2.72
CA GLU A 287 -18.78 -0.38 -2.94
C GLU A 287 -18.00 -0.51 -1.65
N THR A 288 -18.53 0.00 -0.54
CA THR A 288 -17.94 -0.16 0.78
C THR A 288 -17.73 -1.62 1.14
N LYS A 289 -18.70 -2.49 0.81
CA LYS A 289 -18.56 -3.94 1.00
C LYS A 289 -17.30 -4.49 0.33
N ARG A 290 -17.03 -4.07 -0.91
CA ARG A 290 -15.82 -4.46 -1.66
C ARG A 290 -14.55 -3.76 -1.16
N LYS A 291 -14.64 -2.48 -0.78
CA LYS A 291 -13.55 -1.71 -0.16
C LYS A 291 -13.08 -2.36 1.13
N ALA A 292 -13.99 -2.76 2.01
CA ALA A 292 -13.68 -3.47 3.24
C ALA A 292 -12.96 -4.79 2.94
N GLY A 293 -13.51 -5.60 2.02
CA GLY A 293 -12.88 -6.86 1.59
C GLY A 293 -11.44 -6.66 1.08
N ARG A 294 -11.23 -5.75 0.12
CA ARG A 294 -9.90 -5.51 -0.49
C ARG A 294 -8.89 -4.90 0.48
N SER A 295 -9.35 -3.98 1.33
CA SER A 295 -8.52 -3.36 2.36
C SER A 295 -8.07 -4.40 3.39
N TRP A 296 -8.97 -5.20 3.94
CA TRP A 296 -8.59 -6.16 4.99
C TRP A 296 -7.77 -7.33 4.45
N ALA A 297 -8.04 -7.80 3.23
CA ALA A 297 -7.16 -8.77 2.56
C ALA A 297 -5.72 -8.22 2.44
N ARG A 298 -5.56 -6.95 2.09
CA ARG A 298 -4.25 -6.28 2.05
C ARG A 298 -3.62 -6.18 3.44
N GLN A 299 -4.37 -5.80 4.47
CA GLN A 299 -3.84 -5.71 5.84
C GLN A 299 -3.38 -7.06 6.37
N ILE A 300 -4.13 -8.13 6.11
CA ILE A 300 -3.73 -9.50 6.46
C ILE A 300 -2.42 -9.87 5.76
N MET A 301 -2.26 -9.54 4.48
CA MET A 301 -1.03 -9.77 3.75
C MET A 301 0.16 -9.03 4.39
N LEU A 302 -0.03 -7.79 4.86
CA LEU A 302 0.99 -7.05 5.59
C LEU A 302 1.33 -7.73 6.92
N MET A 303 0.35 -8.18 7.69
CA MET A 303 0.57 -8.94 8.94
C MET A 303 1.32 -10.26 8.71
N LYS A 304 1.07 -10.95 7.59
CA LYS A 304 1.82 -12.16 7.19
C LYS A 304 3.30 -11.85 6.98
N SER A 305 3.61 -10.72 6.33
CA SER A 305 4.98 -10.31 6.03
C SER A 305 5.72 -9.64 7.21
N ASN A 306 4.98 -9.07 8.16
CA ASN A 306 5.54 -8.32 9.28
C ASN A 306 4.88 -8.70 10.62
N PRO A 307 5.53 -9.53 11.45
CA PRO A 307 5.02 -9.94 12.76
C PRO A 307 4.77 -8.81 13.76
N ASN A 308 5.41 -7.64 13.58
CA ASN A 308 5.25 -6.49 14.47
C ASN A 308 4.16 -5.51 14.01
N PHE A 309 3.57 -5.75 12.82
CA PHE A 309 2.52 -4.88 12.31
C PHE A 309 1.23 -5.09 13.09
N THR A 310 0.67 -4.01 13.61
CA THR A 310 -0.65 -3.97 14.24
C THR A 310 -1.57 -3.05 13.44
N PHE A 311 -2.84 -3.44 13.34
CA PHE A 311 -3.85 -2.74 12.56
C PHE A 311 -5.15 -2.65 13.32
N THR A 312 -5.90 -1.58 13.09
CA THR A 312 -7.22 -1.38 13.67
C THR A 312 -8.24 -0.87 12.65
N ALA A 313 -9.47 -1.34 12.82
CA ALA A 313 -10.67 -0.84 12.14
C ALA A 313 -11.79 -0.72 13.19
N SER A 314 -12.81 0.07 12.90
CA SER A 314 -13.79 0.52 13.91
C SER A 314 -15.20 -0.06 13.74
N GLN A 315 -15.68 -0.16 12.50
CA GLN A 315 -17.10 -0.32 12.21
C GLN A 315 -17.52 -1.79 12.16
N ALA A 316 -18.39 -2.19 13.09
CA ALA A 316 -18.86 -3.57 13.20
C ALA A 316 -19.73 -4.01 11.99
N GLN A 317 -20.49 -3.09 11.38
CA GLN A 317 -21.26 -3.35 10.16
C GLN A 317 -20.37 -3.84 9.01
N GLN A 318 -19.17 -3.29 8.89
CA GLN A 318 -18.26 -3.68 7.82
C GLN A 318 -17.74 -5.10 8.07
N TYR A 319 -17.52 -5.49 9.34
CA TYR A 319 -17.10 -6.86 9.69
C TYR A 319 -18.15 -7.87 9.27
N GLU A 320 -19.41 -7.60 9.56
CA GLU A 320 -20.54 -8.43 9.14
C GLU A 320 -20.56 -8.59 7.61
N TRP A 321 -20.36 -7.51 6.85
CA TRP A 321 -20.32 -7.61 5.39
C TRP A 321 -19.17 -8.45 4.86
N VAL A 322 -17.99 -8.41 5.49
CA VAL A 322 -16.86 -9.26 5.08
C VAL A 322 -17.04 -10.70 5.55
N GLU A 323 -17.62 -10.95 6.71
CA GLU A 323 -18.01 -12.30 7.12
C GLU A 323 -18.93 -12.95 6.08
N GLN A 324 -19.92 -12.20 5.59
CA GLN A 324 -20.89 -12.67 4.61
C GLN A 324 -20.31 -12.84 3.20
N LEU A 325 -19.50 -11.89 2.73
CA LEU A 325 -19.06 -11.83 1.32
C LEU A 325 -17.65 -12.36 1.08
N TYR A 326 -16.79 -12.34 2.10
CA TYR A 326 -15.38 -12.73 2.04
C TYR A 326 -14.99 -13.61 3.25
N PRO A 327 -15.66 -14.75 3.46
CA PRO A 327 -15.51 -15.55 4.69
C PRO A 327 -14.07 -16.02 4.96
N THR A 328 -13.27 -16.25 3.92
CA THR A 328 -11.84 -16.59 4.08
C THR A 328 -11.03 -15.43 4.64
N VAL A 329 -11.33 -14.19 4.23
CA VAL A 329 -10.71 -12.97 4.76
C VAL A 329 -11.11 -12.79 6.21
N PHE A 330 -12.39 -12.96 6.52
CA PHE A 330 -12.88 -12.86 7.90
C PHE A 330 -12.24 -13.88 8.84
N LYS A 331 -12.07 -15.14 8.39
CA LYS A 331 -11.35 -16.17 9.16
C LYS A 331 -9.91 -15.76 9.46
N ASP A 332 -9.20 -15.23 8.47
CA ASP A 332 -7.84 -14.71 8.67
C ASP A 332 -7.86 -13.51 9.64
N MET A 333 -8.84 -12.60 9.56
CA MET A 333 -9.00 -11.51 10.54
C MET A 333 -9.16 -12.05 11.97
N GLN A 334 -9.97 -13.09 12.17
CA GLN A 334 -10.15 -13.73 13.49
C GLN A 334 -8.83 -14.33 14.00
N GLU A 335 -8.04 -14.96 13.13
CA GLU A 335 -6.73 -15.51 13.50
C GLU A 335 -5.76 -14.40 13.94
N TYR A 336 -5.68 -13.33 13.17
CA TYR A 336 -4.81 -12.20 13.50
C TYR A 336 -5.29 -11.37 14.69
N ALA A 337 -6.60 -11.40 14.98
CA ALA A 337 -7.14 -10.84 16.21
C ALA A 337 -6.69 -11.63 17.44
N LYS A 338 -6.72 -12.97 17.37
CA LYS A 338 -6.17 -13.84 18.44
C LYS A 338 -4.68 -13.65 18.65
N LYS A 339 -3.94 -13.31 17.59
CA LYS A 339 -2.50 -12.97 17.63
C LYS A 339 -2.22 -11.55 18.15
N GLY A 340 -3.24 -10.73 18.39
CA GLY A 340 -3.08 -9.34 18.82
C GLY A 340 -2.57 -8.38 17.74
N GLN A 341 -2.64 -8.77 16.46
CA GLN A 341 -2.24 -7.91 15.33
C GLN A 341 -3.42 -7.20 14.68
N PHE A 342 -4.60 -7.83 14.62
CA PHE A 342 -5.83 -7.18 14.19
C PHE A 342 -6.62 -6.75 15.43
N LEU A 343 -6.81 -5.46 15.63
CA LEU A 343 -7.40 -4.88 16.83
C LEU A 343 -8.76 -4.26 16.47
N PRO A 344 -9.89 -4.96 16.69
CA PRO A 344 -11.21 -4.34 16.54
C PRO A 344 -11.33 -3.15 17.51
N ALA A 345 -11.58 -1.95 16.98
CA ALA A 345 -11.71 -0.72 17.75
C ALA A 345 -13.15 -0.17 17.71
N GLY A 346 -13.39 0.90 18.45
CA GLY A 346 -14.66 1.61 18.48
C GLY A 346 -15.67 0.94 19.42
N GLY A 347 -16.10 -0.27 19.09
CA GLY A 347 -17.20 -0.93 19.79
C GLY A 347 -18.57 -0.37 19.39
N THR A 348 -18.71 0.08 18.14
CA THR A 348 -19.95 0.65 17.58
C THR A 348 -20.34 -0.06 16.28
N TRP A 349 -21.64 -0.05 15.94
CA TRP A 349 -22.12 -0.61 14.67
C TRP A 349 -21.54 0.14 13.46
N VAL A 350 -21.61 1.47 13.51
CA VAL A 350 -21.00 2.41 12.56
C VAL A 350 -20.33 3.55 13.30
N GLU A 351 -19.43 4.29 12.63
CA GLU A 351 -18.94 5.57 13.09
C GLU A 351 -20.01 6.64 12.80
N MET A 352 -20.91 6.83 13.77
CA MET A 352 -22.06 7.73 13.64
C MET A 352 -21.70 9.18 13.93
N ASP A 353 -22.48 10.10 13.36
CA ASP A 353 -22.54 11.47 13.87
C ASP A 353 -23.10 11.48 15.30
N CYS A 354 -22.52 12.31 16.17
CA CYS A 354 -22.89 12.37 17.59
C CYS A 354 -23.89 13.49 17.93
N ASN A 355 -24.30 14.32 16.96
CA ASN A 355 -25.18 15.47 17.17
C ASN A 355 -26.60 15.23 16.65
N MET A 356 -26.72 14.58 15.48
CA MET A 356 -27.97 14.40 14.75
C MET A 356 -28.85 13.27 15.31
N PRO A 357 -28.32 12.09 15.67
CA PRO A 357 -29.15 11.00 16.19
C PRO A 357 -29.61 11.29 17.63
N ASN A 358 -30.84 10.90 17.95
CA ASN A 358 -31.30 10.95 19.33
C ASN A 358 -30.57 9.92 20.22
N SER A 359 -30.72 10.06 21.53
CA SER A 359 -30.06 9.20 22.52
C SER A 359 -30.40 7.71 22.39
N VAL A 360 -31.58 7.35 21.90
CA VAL A 360 -31.99 5.95 21.69
C VAL A 360 -31.20 5.33 20.56
N ILE A 361 -31.01 6.05 19.44
CA ILE A 361 -30.22 5.57 18.31
C ILE A 361 -28.74 5.46 18.67
N LEU A 362 -28.18 6.44 19.41
CA LEU A 362 -26.82 6.35 19.92
C LEU A 362 -26.62 5.14 20.83
N LYS A 363 -27.59 4.86 21.71
CA LYS A 363 -27.57 3.69 22.60
C LYS A 363 -27.54 2.38 21.82
N VAL A 364 -28.41 2.22 20.82
CA VAL A 364 -28.43 1.02 19.95
C VAL A 364 -27.08 0.82 19.26
N ASN A 365 -26.47 1.91 18.75
CA ASN A 365 -25.17 1.83 18.09
C ASN A 365 -24.02 1.40 19.02
N LEU A 366 -24.09 1.73 20.31
CA LEU A 366 -23.08 1.43 21.33
C LEU A 366 -23.26 0.07 22.02
N GLU A 367 -24.49 -0.46 22.01
CA GLU A 367 -24.86 -1.68 22.75
C GLU A 367 -24.97 -2.92 21.85
N ASN A 368 -24.94 -2.76 20.53
CA ASN A 368 -24.99 -3.89 19.61
C ASN A 368 -23.63 -4.62 19.51
N ASP A 369 -23.53 -5.75 20.22
CA ASP A 369 -22.33 -6.58 20.29
C ASP A 369 -22.24 -7.68 19.22
N ALA A 370 -23.29 -7.86 18.43
CA ALA A 370 -23.43 -9.01 17.53
C ALA A 370 -22.24 -9.22 16.56
N PRO A 371 -21.59 -8.19 15.97
CA PRO A 371 -20.51 -8.45 15.01
C PRO A 371 -19.14 -8.66 15.68
N TYR A 372 -19.00 -8.31 16.98
CA TYR A 372 -17.77 -8.60 17.73
C TYR A 372 -17.75 -10.03 18.29
N SER A 373 -18.90 -10.74 18.32
CA SER A 373 -18.93 -12.13 18.79
C SER A 373 -18.06 -13.06 17.95
N GLY A 374 -17.89 -12.74 16.66
CA GLY A 374 -16.97 -13.45 15.78
C GLY A 374 -15.50 -13.32 16.20
N PHE A 375 -15.09 -12.22 16.84
CA PHE A 375 -13.70 -12.00 17.24
C PHE A 375 -13.36 -12.47 18.65
N GLN A 376 -14.37 -12.73 19.50
CA GLN A 376 -14.19 -13.00 20.94
C GLN A 376 -13.42 -11.89 21.70
N ILE A 377 -13.27 -10.71 21.10
CA ILE A 377 -12.58 -9.54 21.63
C ILE A 377 -13.50 -8.34 21.44
N ARG A 378 -13.65 -7.52 22.49
CA ARG A 378 -14.43 -6.28 22.46
C ARG A 378 -13.51 -5.09 22.70
N SER A 379 -13.77 -3.99 21.99
CA SER A 379 -13.02 -2.75 22.18
C SER A 379 -13.48 -1.99 23.43
N ASP A 380 -12.51 -1.51 24.22
CA ASP A 380 -12.75 -0.62 25.37
C ASP A 380 -12.38 0.86 25.08
N THR A 381 -11.95 1.19 23.86
CA THR A 381 -11.35 2.52 23.56
C THR A 381 -12.34 3.68 23.65
N LEU A 382 -13.59 3.51 23.22
CA LEU A 382 -14.64 4.54 23.40
C LEU A 382 -15.35 4.45 24.75
N ARG A 383 -15.23 3.33 25.49
CA ARG A 383 -15.95 3.12 26.76
C ARG A 383 -15.31 3.80 27.97
N ASN A 384 -14.05 4.23 27.87
CA ASN A 384 -13.36 4.89 28.99
C ASN A 384 -13.90 6.29 29.35
N CYS A 385 -14.85 6.86 28.60
CA CYS A 385 -15.57 8.06 29.05
C CYS A 385 -16.51 7.78 30.24
N ARG A 386 -16.96 6.52 30.48
CA ARG A 386 -17.83 6.20 31.63
C ARG A 386 -17.10 6.01 32.96
N LYS A 387 -15.82 5.61 32.96
CA LYS A 387 -15.08 5.34 34.21
C LYS A 387 -14.69 6.59 35.01
N TYR A 388 -14.81 7.78 34.42
CA TYR A 388 -14.49 9.05 35.09
C TYR A 388 -15.73 9.83 35.59
N GLN A 389 -16.96 9.38 35.30
CA GLN A 389 -18.17 10.04 35.83
C GLN A 389 -18.69 9.46 37.16
N THR A 390 -18.19 8.31 37.63
CA THR A 390 -18.60 7.70 38.92
C THR A 390 -17.60 7.92 40.07
N ARG A 391 -16.85 9.02 40.05
CA ARG A 391 -15.99 9.46 41.18
C ARG A 391 -16.26 10.90 41.65
N LEU A 392 -17.44 11.43 41.33
CA LEU A 392 -17.96 12.68 41.88
C LEU A 392 -19.35 12.41 42.48
N GLU A 393 -19.38 11.62 43.55
CA GLU A 393 -20.41 11.66 44.59
C GLU A 393 -19.71 11.52 45.94
#